data_AF-K2QWE4-F1
#
_entry.id   AF-K2QWE4-F1
#
_cell.length_a   1.000
_cell.length_b   1.000
_cell.length_c   1.000
_cell.angle_alpha   90.00
_cell.angle_beta   90.00
_cell.angle_gamma   90.00
#
_symmetry.space_group_name_H-M   'P 1'
#
loop_
_entity.id
_entity.type
_entity.pdbx_description
1 polymer ?
#
loop_
_entity_poly.entity_id
_entity_poly.type
_entity_poly.pdbx_seq_one_letter_code
_entity_poly.pdbx_strand_id
1 'polypeptide(L)'
;MIKEIVKWRPIIIGIVLVITLYVISDLISSVSILLPSFLLAGLIVGFMINESEKNGAINGAILGLIGGLIVNVFLIIYYYSLGYGDYISSILLYSVMNLILQIVVAAVGGVLGSLIKAESVKNRPVEEIEE
;
A
#
# COMPACT_ATOMS: atom_id res chain seq x y z
N MET A 1 -0.42 -1.58 -23.71
CA MET A 1 0.48 -0.70 -22.93
C MET A 1 0.13 -0.64 -21.45
N ILE A 2 -1.02 -0.12 -20.98
CA ILE A 2 -1.33 -0.07 -19.52
C ILE A 2 -1.45 -1.47 -18.87
N LYS A 3 -2.02 -2.44 -19.60
CA LYS A 3 -2.16 -3.83 -19.12
C LYS A 3 -0.84 -4.54 -18.80
N GLU A 4 0.29 -4.09 -19.33
CA GLU A 4 1.60 -4.72 -19.10
C GLU A 4 2.31 -4.14 -17.87
N ILE A 5 2.01 -2.89 -17.52
CA ILE A 5 2.62 -2.13 -16.42
C ILE A 5 1.94 -2.47 -15.07
N VAL A 6 0.64 -2.71 -15.08
CA VAL A 6 -0.13 -2.99 -13.86
C VAL A 6 -0.13 -4.48 -13.55
N LYS A 7 0.49 -4.87 -12.43
CA LYS A 7 0.51 -6.25 -11.95
C LYS A 7 -0.52 -6.43 -10.83
N TRP A 8 -1.70 -6.93 -11.20
CA TRP A 8 -2.82 -7.11 -10.27
C TRP A 8 -2.55 -8.10 -9.13
N ARG A 9 -1.81 -9.18 -9.39
CA ARG A 9 -1.48 -10.18 -8.35
C ARG A 9 -0.71 -9.54 -7.18
N PRO A 10 0.42 -8.84 -7.41
CA PRO A 10 1.07 -8.04 -6.37
C PRO A 10 0.14 -7.08 -5.64
N ILE A 11 -0.66 -6.29 -6.39
CA ILE A 11 -1.56 -5.31 -5.80
C ILE A 11 -2.56 -5.97 -4.84
N ILE A 12 -3.17 -7.10 -5.23
CA ILE A 12 -4.12 -7.84 -4.38
C ILE A 12 -3.44 -8.30 -3.08
N ILE A 13 -2.22 -8.82 -3.15
CA ILE A 13 -1.44 -9.21 -1.96
C ILE A 13 -1.22 -8.00 -1.04
N GLY A 14 -0.83 -6.85 -1.62
CA GLY A 14 -0.67 -5.61 -0.87
C GLY A 14 -1.96 -5.14 -0.20
N ILE A 15 -3.11 -5.21 -0.90
CA ILE A 15 -4.41 -4.82 -0.35
C ILE A 15 -4.77 -5.70 0.86
N VAL A 16 -4.63 -7.02 0.71
CA VAL A 16 -4.91 -7.97 1.81
C VAL A 16 -4.02 -7.67 3.02
N LEU A 17 -2.75 -7.35 2.79
CA LEU A 17 -1.82 -6.99 3.85
C LEU A 17 -2.24 -5.70 4.57
N VAL A 18 -2.57 -4.63 3.83
CA VAL A 18 -3.04 -3.36 4.41
C VAL A 18 -4.28 -3.58 5.26
N ILE A 19 -5.27 -4.30 4.74
CA ILE A 19 -6.52 -4.56 5.47
C ILE A 19 -6.24 -5.36 6.75
N THR A 20 -5.38 -6.39 6.67
CA THR A 20 -5.02 -7.21 7.83
C THR A 20 -4.34 -6.37 8.91
N LEU A 21 -3.36 -5.55 8.52
CA LEU A 21 -2.66 -4.66 9.46
C LEU A 21 -3.59 -3.59 10.03
N TYR A 22 -4.48 -3.02 9.23
CA TYR A 22 -5.49 -2.06 9.68
C TYR A 22 -6.40 -2.66 10.77
N VAL A 23 -6.92 -3.86 10.53
CA VAL A 23 -7.77 -4.57 11.52
C VAL A 23 -7.00 -4.81 12.82
N ILE A 24 -5.77 -5.31 12.75
CA ILE A 24 -4.97 -5.61 13.96
C ILE A 24 -4.59 -4.34 14.72
N SER A 25 -4.22 -3.28 14.00
CA SER A 25 -3.68 -2.06 14.58
C SER A 25 -4.77 -1.15 15.14
N ASP A 26 -5.71 -0.74 14.28
CA ASP A 26 -6.73 0.24 14.63
C ASP A 26 -7.91 -0.39 15.37
N LEU A 27 -8.36 -1.60 14.98
CA LEU A 27 -9.55 -2.20 15.60
C LEU A 27 -9.26 -3.03 16.86
N ILE A 28 -8.12 -3.72 16.92
CA ILE A 28 -7.76 -4.57 18.07
C ILE A 28 -6.86 -3.83 19.05
N SER A 29 -5.78 -3.21 18.55
CA SER A 29 -4.72 -2.64 19.40
C SER A 29 -4.94 -1.17 19.77
N SER A 30 -5.84 -0.46 19.08
CA SER A 30 -6.04 1.00 19.20
C SER A 30 -4.78 1.84 18.99
N VAL A 31 -3.76 1.29 18.33
CA VAL A 31 -2.50 1.98 18.00
C VAL A 31 -2.40 2.03 16.49
N SER A 32 -2.47 3.24 15.92
CA SER A 32 -2.48 3.37 14.47
C SER A 32 -1.09 3.24 13.87
N ILE A 33 -0.90 2.18 13.07
CA ILE A 33 0.25 2.01 12.18
C ILE A 33 -0.18 2.10 10.72
N LEU A 34 -1.19 2.92 10.43
CA LEU A 34 -1.81 3.01 9.12
C LEU A 34 -0.81 3.34 8.00
N LEU A 35 -0.11 4.48 8.11
CA LEU A 35 0.87 4.88 7.10
C LEU A 35 2.04 3.89 6.97
N PRO A 36 2.65 3.38 8.06
CA PRO A 36 3.61 2.28 7.98
C PRO A 36 3.09 1.04 7.25
N SER A 37 1.81 0.69 7.42
CA SER A 37 1.18 -0.45 6.75
C SER A 37 1.12 -0.26 5.24
N PHE A 38 0.73 0.94 4.78
CA PHE A 38 0.75 1.29 3.36
C PHE A 38 2.16 1.33 2.78
N LEU A 39 3.14 1.85 3.53
CA LEU A 39 4.54 1.86 3.12
C LEU A 39 5.07 0.43 2.94
N LEU A 40 4.82 -0.44 3.92
CA LEU A 40 5.25 -1.84 3.90
C LEU A 40 4.58 -2.61 2.75
N ALA A 41 3.27 -2.43 2.56
CA ALA A 41 2.56 -3.07 1.46
C ALA A 41 3.05 -2.57 0.10
N GLY A 42 3.28 -1.26 -0.04
CA GLY A 42 3.91 -0.66 -1.22
C GLY A 42 5.28 -1.28 -1.50
N LEU A 43 6.12 -1.42 -0.48
CA LEU A 43 7.44 -2.05 -0.57
C LEU A 43 7.34 -3.49 -1.08
N ILE A 44 6.46 -4.29 -0.49
CA ILE A 44 6.27 -5.69 -0.90
C ILE A 44 5.78 -5.76 -2.36
N VAL A 45 4.83 -4.91 -2.75
CA VAL A 45 4.36 -4.82 -4.14
C VAL A 45 5.49 -4.45 -5.10
N GLY A 46 6.25 -3.40 -4.80
CA GLY A 46 7.39 -2.95 -5.60
C GLY A 46 8.49 -4.01 -5.74
N PHE A 47 8.74 -4.76 -4.67
CA PHE A 47 9.71 -5.85 -4.65
C PHE A 47 9.27 -7.05 -5.51
N MET A 48 7.97 -7.38 -5.51
CA MET A 48 7.42 -8.50 -6.27
C MET A 48 7.33 -8.23 -7.78
N ILE A 49 7.19 -6.98 -8.20
CA ILE A 49 7.04 -6.63 -9.62
C ILE A 49 8.34 -6.88 -10.39
N ASN A 50 9.51 -6.75 -9.74
CA ASN A 50 10.83 -7.01 -10.33
C ASN A 50 11.07 -6.25 -11.65
N GLU A 51 10.63 -4.99 -11.69
CA GLU A 51 10.81 -4.09 -12.83
C GLU A 51 11.37 -2.74 -12.34
N SER A 52 11.39 -1.75 -13.22
CA SER A 52 11.86 -0.39 -12.91
C SER A 52 11.14 0.27 -11.74
N GLU A 53 11.82 1.22 -11.10
CA GLU A 53 11.29 2.10 -10.05
C GLU A 53 9.95 2.76 -10.45
N LYS A 54 9.82 3.15 -11.72
CA LYS A 54 8.60 3.74 -12.27
C LYS A 54 7.41 2.78 -12.18
N ASN A 55 7.62 1.50 -12.48
CA ASN A 55 6.57 0.49 -12.40
C ASN A 55 6.25 0.18 -10.94
N GLY A 56 7.25 0.15 -10.06
CA GLY A 56 7.05 0.09 -8.60
C GLY A 56 6.16 1.22 -8.09
N ALA A 57 6.47 2.47 -8.46
CA ALA A 57 5.69 3.65 -8.07
C ALA A 57 4.24 3.57 -8.54
N ILE A 58 4.00 3.22 -9.80
CA ILE A 58 2.64 3.15 -10.38
C ILE A 58 1.80 2.09 -9.66
N ASN A 59 2.34 0.88 -9.47
CA ASN A 59 1.60 -0.18 -8.79
C ASN A 59 1.41 0.10 -7.30
N GLY A 60 2.39 0.72 -6.65
CA GLY A 60 2.28 1.22 -5.28
C GLY A 60 1.19 2.28 -5.14
N ALA A 61 1.10 3.23 -6.08
CA ALA A 61 0.04 4.23 -6.11
C ALA A 61 -1.35 3.62 -6.31
N ILE A 62 -1.49 2.64 -7.22
CA ILE A 62 -2.75 1.92 -7.44
C ILE A 62 -3.16 1.13 -6.19
N LEU A 63 -2.22 0.46 -5.53
CA LEU A 63 -2.44 -0.16 -4.23
C LEU A 63 -2.93 0.87 -3.21
N GLY A 64 -2.25 2.01 -3.09
CA GLY A 64 -2.60 3.07 -2.15
C GLY A 64 -4.00 3.64 -2.41
N LEU A 65 -4.39 3.79 -3.67
CA LEU A 65 -5.72 4.24 -4.05
C LEU A 65 -6.80 3.22 -3.65
N ILE A 66 -6.64 1.96 -4.06
CA ILE A 66 -7.68 0.93 -3.82
C ILE A 66 -7.75 0.57 -2.34
N GLY A 67 -6.60 0.26 -1.72
CA GLY A 67 -6.51 -0.03 -0.29
C GLY A 67 -6.94 1.17 0.56
N GLY A 68 -6.58 2.38 0.15
CA GLY A 68 -6.95 3.60 0.85
C GLY A 68 -8.44 3.89 0.78
N LEU A 69 -9.09 3.67 -0.35
CA LEU A 69 -10.56 3.78 -0.45
C LEU A 69 -11.24 2.81 0.52
N ILE A 70 -10.80 1.54 0.56
CA ILE A 70 -11.37 0.52 1.45
C ILE A 70 -11.23 0.95 2.92
N VAL A 71 -10.00 1.30 3.34
CA VAL A 71 -9.72 1.76 4.71
C VAL A 71 -10.55 3.00 5.07
N ASN A 72 -10.61 4.00 4.18
CA ASN A 72 -11.32 5.24 4.48
C ASN A 72 -12.84 5.00 4.60
N VAL A 73 -13.42 4.07 3.84
CA VAL A 73 -14.82 3.66 4.02
C VAL A 73 -15.04 3.06 5.42
N PHE A 74 -14.15 2.17 5.88
CA PHE A 74 -14.23 1.63 7.24
C PHE A 74 -14.11 2.73 8.30
N LEU A 75 -13.19 3.67 8.10
CA LEU A 75 -12.96 4.78 9.02
C LEU A 75 -14.18 5.72 9.10
N ILE A 76 -14.83 6.03 7.98
CA ILE A 76 -16.07 6.83 7.96
C ILE A 76 -17.19 6.11 8.74
N ILE A 77 -17.39 4.82 8.47
CA ILE A 77 -18.40 4.00 9.17
C ILE A 77 -18.11 3.96 10.68
N TYR A 78 -16.84 3.80 11.06
CA TYR A 78 -16.41 3.76 12.44
C TYR A 78 -16.73 5.08 13.17
N TYR A 79 -16.36 6.24 12.61
CA TYR A 79 -16.67 7.53 13.23
C TYR A 79 -18.17 7.79 13.32
N TYR A 80 -18.93 7.41 12.30
CA TYR A 80 -20.39 7.53 12.34
C TYR A 80 -20.99 6.67 13.47
N SER A 81 -20.48 5.45 13.66
CA SER A 81 -20.90 4.55 14.75
C SER A 81 -20.57 5.07 16.14
N LEU A 82 -19.58 5.95 16.28
CA LEU A 82 -19.24 6.62 17.54
C LEU A 82 -20.08 7.87 17.83
N GLY A 83 -21.04 8.21 16.95
CA GLY A 83 -21.92 9.36 17.13
C GLY A 83 -21.40 10.67 16.54
N TYR A 84 -20.30 10.65 15.77
CA TYR A 84 -19.76 11.85 15.10
C TYR A 84 -20.50 12.23 13.81
N GLY A 85 -21.78 11.86 13.67
CA GLY A 85 -22.57 12.09 12.45
C GLY A 85 -22.67 13.56 12.05
N ASP A 86 -22.78 14.46 13.03
CA ASP A 86 -22.86 15.91 12.81
C ASP A 86 -21.58 16.50 12.19
N TYR A 87 -20.45 15.78 12.32
CA TYR A 87 -19.15 16.19 11.80
C TYR A 87 -18.80 15.54 10.46
N ILE A 88 -19.80 15.01 9.72
CA ILE A 88 -19.57 14.26 8.48
C ILE A 88 -18.73 15.01 7.44
N SER A 89 -18.92 16.33 7.31
CA SER A 89 -18.11 17.16 6.41
C SER A 89 -16.62 17.17 6.77
N SER A 90 -16.31 17.26 8.07
CA SER A 90 -14.95 17.22 8.58
C SER A 90 -14.34 15.83 8.42
N ILE A 91 -15.12 14.78 8.66
CA ILE A 91 -14.69 13.38 8.44
C ILE A 91 -14.35 13.15 6.98
N LEU A 92 -15.20 13.59 6.04
CA LEU A 92 -14.95 13.44 4.61
C LEU A 92 -13.68 14.19 4.16
N LEU A 93 -13.48 15.42 4.63
CA LEU A 93 -12.26 16.18 4.33
C LEU A 93 -11.01 15.48 4.87
N TYR A 94 -11.08 14.98 6.10
CA TYR A 94 -10.01 14.20 6.72
C TYR A 94 -9.72 12.92 5.91
N SER A 95 -10.75 12.18 5.49
CA SER A 95 -10.60 10.97 4.67
C SER A 95 -9.98 11.26 3.31
N VAL A 96 -10.32 12.37 2.65
CA VAL A 96 -9.68 12.78 1.39
C VAL A 96 -8.19 13.06 1.60
N MET A 97 -7.84 13.79 2.65
CA MET A 97 -6.44 14.06 2.98
C MET A 97 -5.67 12.77 3.29
N ASN A 98 -6.29 11.85 4.04
CA ASN A 98 -5.71 10.54 4.35
C ASN A 98 -5.49 9.69 3.09
N LEU A 99 -6.47 9.67 2.18
CA LEU A 99 -6.36 8.94 0.91
C LEU A 99 -5.15 9.43 0.09
N ILE A 100 -4.96 10.75 0.00
CA ILE A 100 -3.81 11.33 -0.72
C ILE A 100 -2.50 10.86 -0.07
N LEU A 101 -2.39 10.93 1.26
CA LEU A 101 -1.19 10.47 1.97
C LEU A 101 -0.93 8.98 1.76
N GLN A 102 -1.96 8.14 1.80
CA GLN A 102 -1.85 6.70 1.59
C GLN A 102 -1.37 6.37 0.18
N ILE A 103 -1.86 7.07 -0.84
CA ILE A 103 -1.39 6.94 -2.24
C ILE A 103 0.09 7.28 -2.34
N VAL A 104 0.49 8.44 -1.78
CA VAL A 104 1.89 8.91 -1.83
C VAL A 104 2.81 7.93 -1.11
N VAL A 105 2.45 7.52 0.11
CA VAL A 105 3.26 6.62 0.94
C VAL A 105 3.38 5.23 0.30
N ALA A 106 2.30 4.69 -0.27
CA ALA A 106 2.35 3.41 -0.97
C ALA A 106 3.17 3.49 -2.27
N ALA A 107 3.12 4.61 -2.99
CA ALA A 107 3.97 4.85 -4.17
C ALA A 107 5.47 4.90 -3.79
N VAL A 108 5.81 5.61 -2.71
CA VAL A 108 7.18 5.64 -2.16
C VAL A 108 7.62 4.23 -1.74
N GLY A 109 6.75 3.49 -1.05
CA GLY A 109 6.99 2.08 -0.74
C GLY A 109 7.29 1.27 -2.00
N GLY A 110 6.48 1.43 -3.06
CA GLY A 110 6.68 0.78 -4.35
C GLY A 110 8.06 1.04 -4.96
N VAL A 111 8.52 2.30 -4.94
CA VAL A 111 9.88 2.65 -5.41
C VAL A 111 10.94 1.96 -4.57
N LEU A 112 10.86 2.05 -3.24
CA LEU A 112 11.82 1.42 -2.33
C LEU A 112 11.89 -0.10 -2.52
N GLY A 113 10.72 -0.75 -2.69
CA GLY A 113 10.64 -2.18 -2.95
C GLY A 113 11.37 -2.59 -4.23
N SER A 114 11.18 -1.83 -5.31
CA SER A 114 11.86 -2.09 -6.58
C SER A 114 13.38 -1.85 -6.49
N LEU A 115 13.81 -0.82 -5.76
CA LEU A 115 15.23 -0.56 -5.49
C LEU A 115 15.91 -1.69 -4.71
N ILE A 116 15.27 -2.14 -3.62
CA ILE A 116 15.78 -3.25 -2.80
C ILE A 116 15.90 -4.52 -3.66
N LYS A 117 14.92 -4.77 -4.54
CA LYS A 117 14.96 -5.90 -5.46
C LYS A 117 16.10 -5.81 -6.47
N ALA A 118 16.32 -4.64 -7.06
CA ALA A 118 17.38 -4.42 -8.03
C ALA A 118 18.76 -4.70 -7.42
N GLU A 119 19.01 -4.21 -6.21
CA GLU A 119 20.27 -4.46 -5.48
C GLU A 119 20.41 -5.94 -5.07
N SER A 120 19.29 -6.58 -4.70
CA SER A 120 19.25 -8.01 -4.39
C SER A 120 19.64 -8.90 -5.57
N VAL A 121 19.25 -8.55 -6.80
CA VAL A 121 19.55 -9.36 -8.00
C VAL A 121 21.00 -9.16 -8.43
N LYS A 122 21.51 -7.92 -8.37
CA LYS A 122 22.90 -7.59 -8.70
C LYS A 122 23.92 -8.34 -7.84
N ASN A 123 23.60 -8.59 -6.57
CA ASN A 123 24.50 -9.25 -5.62
C ASN A 123 24.33 -10.78 -5.54
N ARG A 124 23.58 -11.41 -6.46
CA ARG A 124 23.53 -12.88 -6.51
C ARG A 124 24.84 -13.42 -7.08
N PRO A 125 25.57 -14.29 -6.36
CA PRO A 125 26.68 -15.02 -6.97
C PRO A 125 26.13 -15.81 -8.16
N VAL A 126 26.88 -15.83 -9.25
CA VAL A 126 26.59 -16.70 -10.39
C VAL A 126 26.67 -18.12 -9.84
N GLU A 127 25.52 -18.75 -9.60
CA GLU A 127 25.50 -20.19 -9.38
C GLU A 127 26.04 -20.81 -10.68
N GLU A 128 27.25 -21.37 -10.58
CA GLU A 128 27.84 -22.19 -11.63
C GLU A 128 26.82 -23.26 -11.99
N ILE A 129 26.36 -23.18 -13.24
CA ILE A 129 25.51 -24.19 -13.83
C ILE A 129 26.45 -25.39 -14.06
N GLU A 130 26.51 -26.31 -13.10
CA GLU A 130 27.08 -27.64 -13.36
C GLU A 130 26.12 -28.36 -14.32
N GLU A 131 26.61 -28.57 -15.55
CA GLU A 131 26.00 -29.37 -16.62
C GLU A 131 25.79 -30.84 -16.23
#